data_AF-A0A960RJE8-F1
#
_entry.id   AF-A0A960RJE8-F1
#
_cell.length_a   1.000
_cell.length_b   1.000
_cell.length_c   1.000
_cell.angle_alpha   90.00
_cell.angle_beta   90.00
_cell.angle_gamma   90.00
#
_symmetry.space_group_name_H-M   'P 1'
#
loop_
_entity.id
_entity.type
_entity.pdbx_description
1 polymer ?
#
loop_
_entity_poly.entity_id
_entity_poly.type
_entity_poly.pdbx_seq_one_letter_code
_entity_poly.pdbx_strand_id
1 'polypeptide(L)'
;MPTHSIEPRRGRTPRSPAHHVLALLGCSLLMSCAHVPVDMPVEPESLPETYSLFDANQPIADQWWRSWQSDDLNRLIDLALTNGFSIRTAEARLRQAAAVARREASALVPEITLSGGAGYTEREQNDIRTESETYSLKLAGSYELDLWGRVSSIADAAEADVEASRSDLRTARITLAGQVAETWVNLLVQQNQLALLNSQRATSEQTLELLNLRFKNALSTSLDVFQQQQVVEEARALIPLAEASIAVFQHQLAILLGLPPTMSLELTHQTLPTVSPIPGTGLPIDLLANRPDIRGSGYRLVAAGERVQAAQANRLPALRLTADAGYASEDLSTLFDNWLANLAGNLLLPLLDGGNRRAQVSQAEALRDERLLDYRQTVYQAV
;
A
#
# COMPACT_ATOMS: atom_id res chain seq x y z
N MET A 1 -43.07 8.03 92.42
CA MET A 1 -43.92 7.96 91.21
C MET A 1 -43.05 8.25 90.00
N PRO A 2 -42.63 7.22 89.23
CA PRO A 2 -41.84 7.42 88.02
C PRO A 2 -42.76 7.44 86.78
N THR A 3 -42.52 8.37 85.86
CA THR A 3 -43.13 8.37 84.53
C THR A 3 -42.08 7.91 83.53
N HIS A 4 -42.21 6.67 83.07
CA HIS A 4 -41.45 6.11 81.96
C HIS A 4 -41.99 6.66 80.63
N SER A 5 -41.14 7.35 79.87
CA SER A 5 -41.39 7.69 78.47
C SER A 5 -40.55 6.76 77.59
N ILE A 6 -41.24 6.04 76.71
CA ILE A 6 -40.70 4.99 75.83
C ILE A 6 -40.26 5.66 74.52
N GLU A 7 -38.97 5.55 74.21
CA GLU A 7 -38.38 5.96 72.93
C GLU A 7 -38.46 4.80 71.92
N PRO A 8 -38.89 5.01 70.66
CA PRO A 8 -38.89 3.94 69.66
C PRO A 8 -37.49 3.77 69.04
N ARG A 9 -36.95 2.55 69.20
CA ARG A 9 -35.75 2.05 68.52
C ARG A 9 -35.90 2.15 67.00
N ARG A 10 -35.05 2.96 66.34
CA ARG A 10 -34.82 2.90 64.90
C ARG A 10 -34.19 1.54 64.53
N GLY A 11 -34.92 0.73 63.76
CA GLY A 11 -34.39 -0.49 63.17
C GLY A 11 -33.30 -0.19 62.15
N ARG A 12 -32.08 -0.71 62.39
CA ARG A 12 -31.03 -0.83 61.38
C ARG A 12 -31.42 -2.00 60.46
N THR A 13 -31.70 -1.71 59.20
CA THR A 13 -31.78 -2.74 58.15
C THR A 13 -30.38 -3.32 57.90
N PRO A 14 -30.24 -4.65 57.73
CA PRO A 14 -28.96 -5.24 57.34
C PRO A 14 -28.69 -4.87 55.88
N ARG A 15 -27.67 -4.03 55.64
CA ARG A 15 -27.12 -3.81 54.31
C ARG A 15 -26.48 -5.13 53.86
N SER A 16 -27.04 -5.75 52.81
CA SER A 16 -26.51 -6.99 52.26
C SER A 16 -25.09 -6.75 51.69
N PRO A 17 -24.12 -7.66 51.91
CA PRO A 17 -22.77 -7.54 51.35
C PRO A 17 -22.74 -7.72 49.82
N ALA A 18 -23.86 -8.08 49.20
CA ALA A 18 -23.96 -8.35 47.75
C ALA A 18 -23.73 -7.11 46.87
N HIS A 19 -24.10 -5.91 47.34
CA HIS A 19 -23.90 -4.68 46.56
C HIS A 19 -22.43 -4.21 46.52
N HIS A 20 -21.64 -4.54 47.54
CA HIS A 20 -20.21 -4.19 47.56
C HIS A 20 -19.37 -5.13 46.70
N VAL A 21 -19.75 -6.40 46.58
CA VAL A 21 -19.07 -7.36 45.68
C VAL A 21 -19.35 -7.05 44.21
N LEU A 22 -20.58 -6.64 43.86
CA LEU A 22 -20.92 -6.26 42.48
C LEU A 22 -20.23 -4.96 42.03
N ALA A 23 -20.06 -4.00 42.94
CA ALA A 23 -19.35 -2.74 42.67
C ALA A 23 -17.82 -2.93 42.55
N LEU A 24 -17.24 -3.84 43.35
CA LEU A 24 -15.81 -4.18 43.25
C LEU A 24 -15.48 -4.97 41.98
N LEU A 25 -16.35 -5.88 41.53
CA LEU A 25 -16.17 -6.58 40.25
C LEU A 25 -16.27 -5.62 39.05
N GLY A 26 -17.19 -4.64 39.11
CA GLY A 26 -17.35 -3.61 38.08
C GLY A 26 -16.16 -2.65 37.95
N CYS A 27 -15.49 -2.32 39.07
CA CYS A 27 -14.29 -1.48 39.04
C CYS A 27 -13.04 -2.21 38.51
N SER A 28 -12.91 -3.52 38.74
CA SER A 28 -11.81 -4.31 38.18
C SER A 28 -11.88 -4.50 36.66
N LEU A 29 -13.08 -4.43 36.06
CA LEU A 29 -13.27 -4.52 34.60
C LEU A 29 -12.94 -3.21 33.87
N LEU A 30 -12.95 -2.06 34.55
CA LEU A 30 -12.68 -0.76 33.94
C LEU A 30 -11.19 -0.38 33.89
N MET A 31 -10.32 -1.07 34.65
CA MET A 31 -8.87 -0.82 34.61
C MET A 31 -8.10 -1.71 33.63
N SER A 32 -8.78 -2.57 32.87
CA SER A 32 -8.18 -3.41 31.82
C SER A 32 -8.43 -2.90 30.40
N CYS A 33 -8.84 -1.63 30.24
CA CYS A 33 -8.88 -0.93 28.95
C CYS A 33 -7.48 -0.40 28.56
N ALA A 34 -6.45 -1.24 28.72
CA ALA A 34 -5.11 -0.93 28.24
C ALA A 34 -4.99 -1.49 26.82
N HIS A 35 -4.93 -0.59 25.84
CA HIS A 35 -4.36 -0.85 24.52
C HIS A 35 -3.01 -1.55 24.75
N VAL A 36 -2.88 -2.81 24.35
CA VAL A 36 -1.59 -3.51 24.42
C VAL A 36 -0.74 -2.87 23.34
N PRO A 37 0.30 -2.09 23.68
CA PRO A 37 1.13 -1.49 22.65
C PRO A 37 1.69 -2.60 21.78
N VAL A 38 1.65 -2.39 20.46
CA VAL A 38 2.35 -3.28 19.52
C VAL A 38 3.82 -3.26 19.90
N ASP A 39 4.32 -4.38 20.45
CA ASP A 39 5.75 -4.60 20.56
C ASP A 39 6.31 -4.61 19.13
N MET A 40 6.95 -3.51 18.75
CA MET A 40 7.78 -3.46 17.55
C MET A 40 8.80 -4.61 17.67
N PRO A 41 9.00 -5.43 16.62
CA PRO A 41 9.93 -6.53 16.71
C PRO A 41 11.31 -5.99 17.12
N VAL A 42 11.92 -6.71 18.06
CA VAL A 42 13.32 -6.61 18.43
C VAL A 42 14.16 -6.47 17.15
N GLU A 43 15.07 -5.50 17.18
CA GLU A 43 16.15 -5.26 16.22
C GLU A 43 16.63 -6.58 15.59
N PRO A 44 16.84 -6.63 14.25
CA PRO A 44 17.39 -7.83 13.62
C PRO A 44 18.64 -8.30 14.37
N GLU A 45 18.61 -9.53 14.84
CA GLU A 45 19.71 -10.13 15.60
C GLU A 45 21.00 -10.04 14.77
N SER A 46 21.93 -9.19 15.23
CA SER A 46 23.29 -9.01 14.72
C SER A 46 23.46 -8.45 13.30
N LEU A 47 22.76 -7.37 12.93
CA LEU A 47 23.35 -6.45 11.95
C LEU A 47 24.50 -5.70 12.65
N PRO A 48 25.72 -5.62 12.05
CA PRO A 48 26.80 -4.80 12.59
C PRO A 48 26.30 -3.38 12.84
N GLU A 49 26.48 -2.84 14.06
CA GLU A 49 26.11 -1.46 14.41
C GLU A 49 26.75 -0.42 13.48
N THR A 50 27.85 -0.79 12.84
CA THR A 50 28.56 0.04 11.85
C THR A 50 29.03 -0.81 10.68
N TYR A 51 28.48 -0.55 9.49
CA TYR A 51 29.22 -0.66 8.24
C TYR A 51 29.77 0.73 7.93
N SER A 52 30.89 1.18 8.53
CA SER A 52 31.30 2.58 8.40
C SER A 52 32.78 2.82 8.08
N LEU A 53 32.97 3.65 7.05
CA LEU A 53 34.07 4.61 6.89
C LEU A 53 33.54 6.05 6.57
N PHE A 54 32.24 6.35 6.71
CA PHE A 54 31.66 7.67 6.31
C PHE A 54 30.59 8.24 7.27
N ASP A 55 30.38 9.57 7.12
CA ASP A 55 29.58 10.47 7.95
C ASP A 55 28.08 10.44 7.55
N ALA A 56 27.20 10.14 8.52
CA ALA A 56 25.77 9.89 8.34
C ALA A 56 24.93 11.13 7.94
N ASN A 57 25.56 12.30 7.79
CA ASN A 57 24.90 13.59 7.61
C ASN A 57 24.81 14.08 6.15
N GLN A 58 25.17 13.29 5.14
CA GLN A 58 24.92 13.69 3.74
C GLN A 58 23.50 13.32 3.30
N PRO A 59 22.65 14.31 2.97
CA PRO A 59 21.32 14.02 2.46
C PRO A 59 21.42 13.30 1.11
N ILE A 60 20.79 12.12 1.01
CA ILE A 60 20.60 11.45 -0.28
C ILE A 60 19.71 12.35 -1.13
N ALA A 61 20.22 12.76 -2.29
CA ALA A 61 19.46 13.58 -3.23
C ALA A 61 18.28 12.77 -3.81
N ASP A 62 17.05 13.23 -3.59
CA ASP A 62 15.80 12.65 -4.11
C ASP A 62 15.82 12.54 -5.66
N GLN A 63 16.63 13.36 -6.33
CA GLN A 63 16.81 13.40 -7.79
C GLN A 63 18.26 13.09 -8.18
N TRP A 64 18.76 11.93 -7.73
CA TRP A 64 20.15 11.49 -7.91
C TRP A 64 20.65 11.58 -9.37
N TRP A 65 19.78 11.36 -10.35
CA TRP A 65 20.13 11.37 -11.78
C TRP A 65 20.58 12.74 -12.28
N ARG A 66 20.19 13.83 -11.61
CA ARG A 66 20.64 15.18 -11.98
C ARG A 66 22.15 15.37 -11.80
N SER A 67 22.79 14.57 -10.96
CA SER A 67 24.25 14.56 -10.79
C SER A 67 25.01 14.16 -12.07
N TRP A 68 24.35 13.50 -13.02
CA TRP A 68 24.95 13.10 -14.30
C TRP A 68 24.97 14.24 -15.32
N GLN A 69 24.40 15.40 -14.98
CA GLN A 69 24.43 16.62 -15.80
C GLN A 69 23.95 16.41 -17.26
N SER A 70 22.97 15.52 -17.45
CA SER A 70 22.37 15.24 -18.76
C SER A 70 20.95 15.81 -18.83
N ASP A 71 20.74 16.80 -19.70
CA ASP A 71 19.43 17.41 -19.91
C ASP A 71 18.41 16.44 -20.52
N ASP A 72 18.86 15.56 -21.40
CA ASP A 72 18.03 14.50 -21.97
C ASP A 72 17.55 13.53 -20.90
N LEU A 73 18.46 13.02 -20.06
CA LEU A 73 18.10 12.10 -18.98
C LEU A 73 17.14 12.76 -17.98
N ASN A 74 17.40 14.00 -17.60
CA ASN A 74 16.55 14.77 -16.70
C ASN A 74 15.13 14.89 -17.27
N ARG A 75 15.00 15.28 -18.54
CA ARG A 75 13.71 15.41 -19.22
C ARG A 75 12.98 14.08 -19.33
N LEU A 76 13.68 13.00 -19.67
CA LEU A 76 13.09 11.66 -19.78
C LEU A 76 12.55 11.18 -18.44
N ILE A 77 13.32 11.33 -17.36
CA ILE A 77 12.87 10.92 -16.02
C ILE A 77 11.71 11.81 -15.54
N ASP A 78 11.78 13.12 -15.72
CA ASP A 78 10.69 14.04 -15.35
C ASP A 78 9.38 13.67 -16.09
N LEU A 79 9.48 13.31 -17.38
CA LEU A 79 8.36 12.85 -18.18
C LEU A 79 7.82 11.49 -17.69
N ALA A 80 8.71 10.54 -17.37
CA ALA A 80 8.33 9.23 -16.83
C ALA A 80 7.62 9.34 -15.48
N LEU A 81 8.12 10.19 -14.58
CA LEU A 81 7.53 10.40 -13.26
C LEU A 81 6.17 11.10 -13.31
N THR A 82 5.88 11.81 -14.41
CA THR A 82 4.61 12.51 -14.62
C THR A 82 3.58 11.64 -15.34
N ASN A 83 4.00 10.92 -16.39
CA ASN A 83 3.08 10.21 -17.29
C ASN A 83 3.14 8.68 -17.18
N GLY A 84 4.18 8.14 -16.56
CA GLY A 84 4.45 6.71 -16.49
C GLY A 84 3.30 5.93 -15.87
N PHE A 85 2.90 4.85 -16.55
CA PHE A 85 1.77 4.03 -16.11
C PHE A 85 1.99 3.42 -14.72
N SER A 86 3.23 3.02 -14.38
CA SER A 86 3.57 2.46 -13.06
C SER A 86 3.31 3.44 -11.92
N ILE A 87 3.62 4.73 -12.09
CA ILE A 87 3.36 5.78 -11.10
C ILE A 87 1.86 5.99 -10.95
N ARG A 88 1.14 6.15 -12.05
CA ARG A 88 -0.32 6.35 -12.04
C ARG A 88 -1.05 5.15 -11.41
N THR A 89 -0.58 3.93 -11.63
CA THR A 89 -1.07 2.72 -10.97
C THR A 89 -0.80 2.77 -9.46
N ALA A 90 0.42 3.15 -9.03
CA ALA A 90 0.75 3.28 -7.61
C ALA A 90 -0.08 4.38 -6.91
N GLU A 91 -0.30 5.53 -7.56
CA GLU A 91 -1.18 6.59 -7.07
C GLU A 91 -2.64 6.14 -6.94
N ALA A 92 -3.13 5.34 -7.89
CA ALA A 92 -4.47 4.75 -7.80
C ALA A 92 -4.59 3.78 -6.61
N ARG A 93 -3.57 2.96 -6.36
CA ARG A 93 -3.51 2.08 -5.19
C ARG A 93 -3.48 2.86 -3.87
N LEU A 94 -2.73 3.96 -3.80
CA LEU A 94 -2.74 4.85 -2.64
C LEU A 94 -4.14 5.45 -2.41
N ARG A 95 -4.82 5.93 -3.46
CA ARG A 95 -6.20 6.42 -3.34
C ARG A 95 -7.18 5.33 -2.89
N GLN A 96 -7.00 4.09 -3.35
CA GLN A 96 -7.78 2.94 -2.90
C GLN A 96 -7.56 2.68 -1.41
N ALA A 97 -6.31 2.60 -0.95
CA ALA A 97 -5.98 2.41 0.47
C ALA A 97 -6.59 3.53 1.33
N ALA A 98 -6.46 4.79 0.90
CA ALA A 98 -7.04 5.92 1.62
C ALA A 98 -8.58 5.93 1.64
N ALA A 99 -9.23 5.34 0.65
CA ALA A 99 -10.68 5.15 0.64
C ALA A 99 -11.10 4.03 1.62
N VAL A 100 -10.34 2.94 1.67
CA VAL A 100 -10.55 1.85 2.65
C VAL A 100 -10.34 2.37 4.06
N ALA A 101 -9.26 3.11 4.34
CA ALA A 101 -9.02 3.70 5.66
C ALA A 101 -10.18 4.59 6.12
N ARG A 102 -10.71 5.45 5.23
CA ARG A 102 -11.89 6.27 5.54
C ARG A 102 -13.16 5.45 5.79
N ARG A 103 -13.34 4.32 5.08
CA ARG A 103 -14.47 3.40 5.30
C ARG A 103 -14.35 2.69 6.64
N GLU A 104 -13.17 2.21 7.02
CA GLU A 104 -12.98 1.57 8.33
C GLU A 104 -13.12 2.59 9.46
N ALA A 105 -12.57 3.79 9.30
CA ALA A 105 -12.71 4.88 10.26
C ALA A 105 -14.15 5.38 10.42
N SER A 106 -15.04 5.18 9.44
CA SER A 106 -16.45 5.60 9.60
C SER A 106 -17.18 4.81 10.68
N ALA A 107 -16.70 3.62 11.05
CA ALA A 107 -17.26 2.85 12.17
C ALA A 107 -16.95 3.47 13.55
N LEU A 108 -16.02 4.43 13.64
CA LEU A 108 -15.71 5.15 14.88
C LEU A 108 -16.75 6.20 15.26
N VAL A 109 -17.67 6.52 14.35
CA VAL A 109 -18.76 7.47 14.57
C VAL A 109 -20.11 6.77 14.39
N PRO A 110 -21.21 7.29 14.99
CA PRO A 110 -22.54 6.73 14.77
C PRO A 110 -22.97 6.78 13.31
N GLU A 111 -23.56 5.69 12.83
CA GLU A 111 -24.26 5.65 11.54
C GLU A 111 -25.69 6.13 11.74
N ILE A 112 -26.20 6.95 10.82
CA ILE A 112 -27.61 7.39 10.79
C ILE A 112 -28.20 7.04 9.42
N THR A 113 -29.33 6.36 9.43
CA THR A 113 -30.05 5.89 8.25
C THR A 113 -31.49 6.41 8.29
N LEU A 114 -31.95 6.98 7.17
CA LEU A 114 -33.37 7.27 6.95
C LEU A 114 -33.92 6.19 6.00
N SER A 115 -34.98 5.53 6.43
CA SER A 115 -35.69 4.52 5.63
C SER A 115 -37.17 4.86 5.56
N GLY A 116 -37.76 4.69 4.37
CA GLY A 116 -39.20 4.75 4.18
C GLY A 116 -39.67 3.45 3.54
N GLY A 117 -40.84 2.97 3.94
CA GLY A 117 -41.39 1.71 3.43
C GLY A 117 -42.91 1.79 3.31
N ALA A 118 -43.43 1.14 2.28
CA ALA A 118 -44.84 0.84 2.12
C ALA A 118 -45.00 -0.67 1.96
N GLY A 119 -45.93 -1.27 2.70
CA GLY A 119 -46.23 -2.68 2.66
C GLY A 119 -47.73 -2.91 2.50
N TYR A 120 -48.08 -3.94 1.74
CA TYR A 120 -49.43 -4.47 1.66
C TYR A 120 -49.37 -5.94 2.03
N THR A 121 -50.19 -6.35 2.99
CA THR A 121 -50.32 -7.75 3.40
C THR A 121 -51.77 -8.15 3.30
N GLU A 122 -52.05 -9.16 2.48
CA GLU A 122 -53.33 -9.85 2.42
C GLU A 122 -53.17 -11.20 3.12
N ARG A 123 -54.06 -11.49 4.08
CA ARG A 123 -54.16 -12.80 4.72
C ARG A 123 -55.57 -13.31 4.60
N GLU A 124 -55.70 -14.55 4.17
CA GLU A 124 -56.96 -15.27 4.12
C GLU A 124 -56.93 -16.41 5.14
N GLN A 125 -57.87 -16.42 6.08
CA GLN A 125 -58.01 -17.47 7.07
C GLN A 125 -59.49 -17.75 7.33
N ASN A 126 -59.91 -19.02 7.16
CA ASN A 126 -61.30 -19.46 7.32
C ASN A 126 -62.30 -18.60 6.52
N ASP A 127 -62.03 -18.36 5.23
CA ASP A 127 -62.86 -17.52 4.34
C ASP A 127 -62.93 -16.03 4.73
N ILE A 128 -62.13 -15.59 5.71
CA ILE A 128 -62.00 -14.18 6.10
C ILE A 128 -60.72 -13.62 5.49
N ARG A 129 -60.88 -12.62 4.64
CA ARG A 129 -59.80 -11.85 4.02
C ARG A 129 -59.52 -10.62 4.86
N THR A 130 -58.28 -10.47 5.31
CA THR A 130 -57.78 -9.29 6.01
C THR A 130 -56.68 -8.67 5.19
N GLU A 131 -56.87 -7.40 4.83
CA GLU A 131 -55.90 -6.60 4.11
C GLU A 131 -55.35 -5.55 5.07
N SER A 132 -54.04 -5.34 5.02
CA SER A 132 -53.37 -4.34 5.82
C SER A 132 -52.36 -3.62 4.94
N GLU A 133 -52.55 -2.33 4.80
CA GLU A 133 -51.55 -1.41 4.28
C GLU A 133 -50.72 -0.87 5.44
N THR A 134 -49.44 -0.62 5.21
CA THR A 134 -48.57 -0.03 6.22
C THR A 134 -47.58 0.90 5.56
N TYR A 135 -47.61 2.16 5.96
CA TYR A 135 -46.67 3.19 5.56
C TYR A 135 -45.78 3.52 6.75
N SER A 136 -44.47 3.61 6.51
CA SER A 136 -43.49 3.90 7.57
C SER A 136 -42.41 4.84 7.09
N LEU A 137 -41.97 5.71 7.99
CA LEU A 137 -40.81 6.58 7.81
C LEU A 137 -39.98 6.52 9.10
N LYS A 138 -38.78 5.95 9.03
CA LYS A 138 -37.94 5.66 10.19
C LYS A 138 -36.55 6.26 10.02
N LEU A 139 -36.13 7.03 11.01
CA LEU A 139 -34.75 7.46 11.22
C LEU A 139 -34.12 6.54 12.27
N ALA A 140 -33.05 5.84 11.92
CA ALA A 140 -32.35 4.92 12.81
C ALA A 140 -30.88 5.33 12.93
N GLY A 141 -30.36 5.30 14.15
CA GLY A 141 -28.96 5.51 14.48
C GLY A 141 -28.38 4.26 15.12
N SER A 142 -27.16 3.88 14.76
CA SER A 142 -26.44 2.78 15.40
C SER A 142 -24.98 3.12 15.66
N TYR A 143 -24.45 2.67 16.79
CA TYR A 143 -23.08 2.93 17.20
C TYR A 143 -22.53 1.79 18.06
N GLU A 144 -21.32 1.32 17.74
CA GLU A 144 -20.61 0.36 18.58
C GLU A 144 -19.64 1.11 19.51
N LEU A 145 -19.81 0.92 20.82
CA LEU A 145 -18.88 1.49 21.80
C LEU A 145 -17.60 0.68 21.79
N ASP A 146 -16.49 1.33 21.45
CA ASP A 146 -15.20 0.68 21.30
C ASP A 146 -14.45 0.52 22.63
N LEU A 147 -15.02 -0.28 23.53
CA LEU A 147 -14.48 -0.49 24.89
C LEU A 147 -13.14 -1.25 24.89
N TRP A 148 -12.92 -2.07 23.87
CA TRP A 148 -11.78 -2.99 23.77
C TRP A 148 -10.82 -2.64 22.63
N GLY A 149 -11.06 -1.52 21.92
CA GLY A 149 -10.23 -1.09 20.79
C GLY A 149 -10.40 -1.94 19.53
N ARG A 150 -11.50 -2.68 19.36
CA ARG A 150 -11.74 -3.49 18.16
C ARG A 150 -11.88 -2.61 16.93
N VAL A 151 -12.66 -1.54 17.03
CA VAL A 151 -12.96 -0.65 15.89
C VAL A 151 -11.77 0.25 15.59
N SER A 152 -11.12 0.79 16.63
CA SER A 152 -9.89 1.57 16.51
C SER A 152 -8.79 0.76 15.85
N SER A 153 -8.52 -0.47 16.31
CA SER A 153 -7.46 -1.30 15.72
C SER A 153 -7.73 -1.61 14.24
N ILE A 154 -9.00 -1.75 13.81
CA ILE A 154 -9.32 -1.93 12.38
C ILE A 154 -9.02 -0.65 11.59
N ALA A 155 -9.35 0.53 12.14
CA ALA A 155 -9.05 1.81 11.53
C ALA A 155 -7.53 2.08 11.46
N ASP A 156 -6.81 1.82 12.56
CA ASP A 156 -5.35 1.97 12.69
C ASP A 156 -4.62 1.03 11.72
N ALA A 157 -5.09 -0.21 11.57
CA ALA A 157 -4.57 -1.15 10.57
C ALA A 157 -4.70 -0.60 9.14
N ALA A 158 -5.86 -0.01 8.82
CA ALA A 158 -6.12 0.54 7.50
C ALA A 158 -5.32 1.82 7.24
N GLU A 159 -5.05 2.63 8.26
CA GLU A 159 -4.15 3.79 8.16
C GLU A 159 -2.69 3.38 7.93
N ALA A 160 -2.21 2.35 8.63
CA ALA A 160 -0.89 1.78 8.38
C ALA A 160 -0.76 1.25 6.94
N ASP A 161 -1.81 0.63 6.37
CA ASP A 161 -1.81 0.24 4.94
C ASP A 161 -1.71 1.45 3.97
N VAL A 162 -2.23 2.62 4.35
CA VAL A 162 -2.06 3.86 3.57
C VAL A 162 -0.59 4.28 3.53
N GLU A 163 0.09 4.24 4.68
CA GLU A 163 1.51 4.58 4.76
C GLU A 163 2.41 3.55 4.08
N ALA A 164 2.02 2.27 4.10
CA ALA A 164 2.62 1.24 3.25
C ALA A 164 2.48 1.58 1.76
N SER A 165 1.27 1.92 1.31
CA SER A 165 0.99 2.28 -0.09
C SER A 165 1.69 3.58 -0.51
N ARG A 166 1.86 4.54 0.40
CA ARG A 166 2.63 5.77 0.16
C ARG A 166 4.12 5.45 -0.03
N SER A 167 4.64 4.52 0.76
CA SER A 167 6.02 4.07 0.64
C SER A 167 6.24 3.30 -0.67
N ASP A 168 5.28 2.47 -1.09
CA ASP A 168 5.29 1.80 -2.40
C ASP A 168 5.34 2.77 -3.57
N LEU A 169 4.60 3.90 -3.49
CA LEU A 169 4.65 4.94 -4.51
C LEU A 169 6.06 5.56 -4.60
N ARG A 170 6.72 5.80 -3.47
CA ARG A 170 8.10 6.30 -3.46
C ARG A 170 9.07 5.27 -4.06
N THR A 171 8.93 3.99 -3.71
CA THR A 171 9.70 2.90 -4.33
C THR A 171 9.48 2.87 -5.84
N ALA A 172 8.24 2.95 -6.31
CA ALA A 172 7.93 2.95 -7.73
C ALA A 172 8.58 4.12 -8.49
N ARG A 173 8.66 5.32 -7.88
CA ARG A 173 9.37 6.47 -8.45
C ARG A 173 10.86 6.20 -8.61
N ILE A 174 11.51 5.67 -7.57
CA ILE A 174 12.95 5.35 -7.60
C ILE A 174 13.22 4.26 -8.64
N THR A 175 12.44 3.18 -8.64
CA THR A 175 12.57 2.07 -9.60
C THR A 175 12.37 2.54 -11.04
N LEU A 176 11.34 3.37 -11.30
CA LEU A 176 11.09 3.88 -12.65
C LEU A 176 12.23 4.79 -13.12
N ALA A 177 12.74 5.68 -12.26
CA ALA A 177 13.88 6.53 -12.60
C ALA A 177 15.13 5.69 -12.94
N GLY A 178 15.39 4.63 -12.16
CA GLY A 178 16.47 3.67 -12.43
C GLY A 178 16.31 2.96 -13.76
N GLN A 179 15.12 2.42 -14.05
CA GLN A 179 14.81 1.76 -15.32
C GLN A 179 14.97 2.71 -16.52
N VAL A 180 14.48 3.94 -16.42
CA VAL A 180 14.64 4.95 -17.49
C VAL A 180 16.12 5.26 -17.72
N ALA A 181 16.89 5.46 -16.66
CA ALA A 181 18.33 5.73 -16.77
C ALA A 181 19.08 4.55 -17.43
N GLU A 182 18.81 3.33 -16.99
CA GLU A 182 19.41 2.12 -17.56
C GLU A 182 19.04 1.93 -19.03
N THR A 183 17.76 2.03 -19.38
CA THR A 183 17.29 1.92 -20.78
C THR A 183 17.90 3.01 -21.65
N TRP A 184 17.99 4.25 -21.15
CA TRP A 184 18.60 5.36 -21.90
C TRP A 184 20.11 5.16 -22.11
N VAL A 185 20.86 4.71 -21.09
CA VAL A 185 22.28 4.38 -21.24
C VAL A 185 22.47 3.26 -22.26
N ASN A 186 21.67 2.19 -22.19
CA ASN A 186 21.74 1.09 -23.16
C ASN A 186 21.43 1.55 -24.58
N LEU A 187 20.46 2.46 -24.75
CA LEU A 187 20.20 3.09 -26.05
C LEU A 187 21.42 3.84 -26.58
N LEU A 188 22.08 4.66 -25.75
CA LEU A 188 23.30 5.36 -26.14
C LEU A 188 24.43 4.40 -26.51
N VAL A 189 24.61 3.31 -25.76
CA VAL A 189 25.61 2.27 -26.06
C VAL A 189 25.37 1.70 -27.46
N GLN A 190 24.13 1.34 -27.80
CA GLN A 190 23.82 0.79 -29.13
C GLN A 190 23.98 1.81 -30.26
N GLN A 191 23.65 3.08 -30.02
CA GLN A 191 23.90 4.15 -30.98
C GLN A 191 25.40 4.35 -31.26
N ASN A 192 26.23 4.33 -30.21
CA ASN A 192 27.68 4.40 -30.35
C ASN A 192 28.25 3.16 -31.06
N GLN A 193 27.71 1.97 -30.76
CA GLN A 193 28.08 0.73 -31.46
C GLN A 193 27.76 0.81 -32.96
N LEU A 194 26.58 1.33 -33.33
CA LEU A 194 26.21 1.55 -34.73
C LEU A 194 27.15 2.55 -35.42
N ALA A 195 27.50 3.65 -34.75
CA ALA A 195 28.45 4.63 -35.28
C ALA A 195 29.84 4.00 -35.51
N LEU A 196 30.32 3.19 -34.57
CA LEU A 196 31.58 2.46 -34.68
C LEU A 196 31.56 1.47 -35.85
N LEU A 197 30.49 0.66 -35.98
CA LEU A 197 30.34 -0.30 -37.08
C LEU A 197 30.32 0.38 -38.45
N ASN A 198 29.67 1.55 -38.56
CA ASN A 198 29.67 2.33 -39.80
C ASN A 198 31.07 2.88 -40.14
N SER A 199 31.81 3.36 -39.13
CA SER A 199 33.20 3.82 -39.32
C SER A 199 34.12 2.67 -39.72
N GLN A 200 33.96 1.49 -39.12
CA GLN A 200 34.71 0.28 -39.46
C GLN A 200 34.38 -0.18 -40.88
N ARG A 201 33.10 -0.21 -41.27
CA ARG A 201 32.68 -0.53 -42.65
C ARG A 201 33.35 0.41 -43.64
N ALA A 202 33.27 1.72 -43.42
CA ALA A 202 33.85 2.72 -44.33
C ALA A 202 35.37 2.54 -44.48
N THR A 203 36.10 2.32 -43.38
CA THR A 203 37.55 2.07 -43.40
C THR A 203 37.89 0.76 -44.13
N SER A 204 37.10 -0.29 -43.91
CA SER A 204 37.28 -1.58 -44.57
C SER A 204 36.98 -1.51 -46.07
N GLU A 205 35.99 -0.73 -46.48
CA GLU A 205 35.65 -0.47 -47.89
C GLU A 205 36.78 0.30 -48.61
N GLN A 206 37.36 1.31 -47.96
CA GLN A 206 38.54 2.03 -48.50
C GLN A 206 39.75 1.09 -48.66
N THR A 207 39.97 0.19 -47.69
CA THR A 207 41.05 -0.80 -47.75
C THR A 207 40.81 -1.81 -48.88
N LEU A 208 39.56 -2.24 -49.07
CA LEU A 208 39.16 -3.13 -50.16
C LEU A 208 39.39 -2.46 -51.53
N GLU A 209 39.08 -1.17 -51.66
CA GLU A 209 39.34 -0.40 -52.88
C GLU A 209 40.84 -0.35 -53.20
N LEU A 210 41.68 -0.07 -52.19
CA LEU A 210 43.14 -0.07 -52.35
C LEU A 210 43.68 -1.45 -52.77
N LEU A 211 43.21 -2.53 -52.16
CA LEU A 211 43.60 -3.89 -52.52
C LEU A 211 43.16 -4.26 -53.94
N ASN A 212 41.96 -3.84 -54.35
CA ASN A 212 41.51 -4.03 -55.73
C ASN A 212 42.40 -3.28 -56.73
N LEU A 213 42.82 -2.05 -56.42
CA LEU A 213 43.77 -1.30 -57.25
C LEU A 213 45.13 -2.00 -57.33
N ARG A 214 45.65 -2.50 -56.20
CA ARG A 214 46.92 -3.25 -56.19
C ARG A 214 46.83 -4.56 -56.97
N PHE A 215 45.73 -5.29 -56.84
CA PHE A 215 45.50 -6.55 -57.57
C PHE A 215 45.47 -6.31 -59.09
N LYS A 216 44.78 -5.25 -59.55
CA LYS A 216 44.76 -4.84 -60.96
C LYS A 216 46.15 -4.50 -61.52
N ASN A 217 47.07 -4.08 -60.66
CA ASN A 217 48.47 -3.79 -61.01
C ASN A 217 49.41 -4.98 -60.71
N ALA A 218 48.89 -6.17 -60.42
CA ALA A 218 49.63 -7.37 -60.04
C ALA A 218 50.54 -7.21 -58.79
N LEU A 219 50.15 -6.31 -57.87
CA LEU A 219 50.87 -5.99 -56.63
C LEU A 219 50.25 -6.61 -55.36
N SER A 220 49.18 -7.40 -55.50
CA SER A 220 48.53 -8.17 -54.43
C SER A 220 47.87 -9.43 -54.99
N THR A 221 47.39 -10.33 -54.13
CA THR A 221 46.73 -11.57 -54.54
C THR A 221 45.21 -11.44 -54.56
N SER A 222 44.52 -12.34 -55.25
CA SER A 222 43.05 -12.43 -55.19
C SER A 222 42.57 -12.86 -53.80
N LEU A 223 43.37 -13.65 -53.08
CA LEU A 223 43.07 -14.05 -51.70
C LEU A 223 42.97 -12.83 -50.78
N ASP A 224 43.90 -11.86 -50.88
CA ASP A 224 43.87 -10.63 -50.08
C ASP A 224 42.58 -9.82 -50.31
N VAL A 225 42.13 -9.75 -51.58
CA VAL A 225 40.88 -9.06 -51.94
C VAL A 225 39.67 -9.76 -51.34
N PHE A 226 39.57 -11.09 -51.47
CA PHE A 226 38.44 -11.84 -50.92
C PHE A 226 38.41 -11.85 -49.39
N GLN A 227 39.58 -11.91 -48.73
CA GLN A 227 39.67 -11.77 -47.27
C GLN A 227 39.17 -10.39 -46.81
N GLN A 228 39.59 -9.31 -47.47
CA GLN A 228 39.11 -7.98 -47.12
C GLN A 228 37.62 -7.80 -47.45
N GLN A 229 37.13 -8.41 -48.54
CA GLN A 229 35.71 -8.41 -48.86
C GLN A 229 34.89 -9.11 -47.78
N GLN A 230 35.37 -10.23 -47.24
CA GLN A 230 34.73 -10.90 -46.11
C GLN A 230 34.61 -9.97 -44.90
N VAL A 231 35.66 -9.22 -44.55
CA VAL A 231 35.63 -8.26 -43.43
C VAL A 231 34.59 -7.15 -43.64
N VAL A 232 34.43 -6.65 -44.88
CA VAL A 232 33.38 -5.66 -45.20
C VAL A 232 31.99 -6.25 -45.00
N GLU A 233 31.75 -7.47 -45.48
CA GLU A 233 30.45 -8.13 -45.37
C GLU A 233 30.13 -8.54 -43.92
N GLU A 234 31.12 -8.95 -43.13
CA GLU A 234 30.97 -9.19 -41.69
C GLU A 234 30.52 -7.91 -40.96
N ALA A 235 31.15 -6.76 -41.22
CA ALA A 235 30.75 -5.49 -40.65
C ALA A 235 29.33 -5.08 -41.08
N ARG A 236 28.97 -5.29 -42.36
CA ARG A 236 27.63 -5.03 -42.89
C ARG A 236 26.57 -5.90 -42.22
N ALA A 237 26.86 -7.16 -41.93
CA ALA A 237 25.92 -8.07 -41.28
C ALA A 237 25.58 -7.66 -39.83
N LEU A 238 26.49 -6.96 -39.14
CA LEU A 238 26.27 -6.49 -37.76
C LEU A 238 25.45 -5.20 -37.66
N ILE A 239 25.41 -4.37 -38.71
CA ILE A 239 24.70 -3.09 -38.71
C ILE A 239 23.19 -3.27 -38.44
N PRO A 240 22.45 -4.15 -39.16
CA PRO A 240 21.02 -4.36 -38.90
C PRO A 240 20.72 -4.86 -37.48
N LEU A 241 21.64 -5.61 -36.86
CA LEU A 241 21.48 -6.09 -35.48
C LEU A 241 21.57 -4.92 -34.47
N ALA A 242 22.49 -3.99 -34.69
CA ALA A 242 22.60 -2.78 -33.89
C ALA A 242 21.37 -1.87 -34.08
N GLU A 243 20.91 -1.69 -35.32
CA GLU A 243 19.68 -0.92 -35.63
C GLU A 243 18.44 -1.51 -34.96
N ALA A 244 18.28 -2.83 -35.01
CA ALA A 244 17.19 -3.51 -34.32
C ALA A 244 17.25 -3.32 -32.80
N SER A 245 18.45 -3.37 -32.21
CA SER A 245 18.65 -3.15 -30.77
C SER A 245 18.30 -1.71 -30.36
N ILE A 246 18.67 -0.72 -31.18
CA ILE A 246 18.26 0.68 -30.99
C ILE A 246 16.74 0.80 -30.97
N ALA A 247 16.06 0.21 -31.95
CA ALA A 247 14.60 0.25 -32.04
C ALA A 247 13.93 -0.38 -30.80
N VAL A 248 14.47 -1.50 -30.30
CA VAL A 248 13.98 -2.15 -29.08
C VAL A 248 14.09 -1.22 -27.86
N PHE A 249 15.25 -0.60 -27.65
CA PHE A 249 15.43 0.32 -26.51
C PHE A 249 14.60 1.60 -26.64
N GLN A 250 14.39 2.12 -27.86
CA GLN A 250 13.48 3.24 -28.11
C GLN A 250 12.03 2.89 -27.72
N HIS A 251 11.55 1.71 -28.12
CA HIS A 251 10.22 1.24 -27.74
C HIS A 251 10.08 1.02 -26.23
N GLN A 252 11.08 0.42 -25.59
CA GLN A 252 11.10 0.22 -24.13
C GLN A 252 11.04 1.57 -23.41
N LEU A 253 11.85 2.54 -23.84
CA LEU A 253 11.86 3.88 -23.27
C LEU A 253 10.50 4.55 -23.44
N ALA A 254 9.90 4.51 -24.64
CA ALA A 254 8.56 5.05 -24.87
C ALA A 254 7.51 4.45 -23.90
N ILE A 255 7.54 3.14 -23.66
CA ILE A 255 6.64 2.48 -22.71
C ILE A 255 6.84 2.99 -21.28
N LEU A 256 8.10 3.12 -20.82
CA LEU A 256 8.42 3.65 -19.48
C LEU A 256 7.96 5.10 -19.31
N LEU A 257 8.00 5.90 -20.38
CA LEU A 257 7.53 7.29 -20.41
C LEU A 257 6.00 7.41 -20.45
N GLY A 258 5.27 6.30 -20.61
CA GLY A 258 3.82 6.32 -20.80
C GLY A 258 3.38 6.80 -22.19
N LEU A 259 4.26 6.71 -23.18
CA LEU A 259 4.04 7.11 -24.57
C LEU A 259 3.80 5.90 -25.48
N PRO A 260 3.13 6.07 -26.63
CA PRO A 260 3.02 5.01 -27.63
C PRO A 260 4.41 4.68 -28.21
N PRO A 261 4.73 3.38 -28.47
CA PRO A 261 6.05 2.97 -28.96
C PRO A 261 6.47 3.58 -30.30
N THR A 262 5.51 4.06 -31.09
CA THR A 262 5.74 4.66 -32.41
C THR A 262 6.20 6.12 -32.36
N MET A 263 6.19 6.75 -31.17
CA MET A 263 6.63 8.13 -31.02
C MET A 263 8.16 8.21 -31.02
N SER A 264 8.71 9.02 -31.92
CA SER A 264 10.15 9.28 -31.96
C SER A 264 10.58 10.15 -30.79
N LEU A 265 11.61 9.72 -30.07
CA LEU A 265 12.25 10.51 -29.03
C LEU A 265 13.42 11.29 -29.65
N GLU A 266 13.32 12.61 -29.66
CA GLU A 266 14.46 13.46 -30.01
C GLU A 266 15.45 13.43 -28.84
N LEU A 267 16.65 12.89 -29.08
CA LEU A 267 17.77 12.88 -28.15
C LEU A 267 18.88 13.76 -28.71
N THR A 268 19.40 14.66 -27.89
CA THR A 268 20.42 15.63 -28.27
C THR A 268 21.82 15.11 -27.94
N HIS A 269 21.96 14.34 -26.87
CA HIS A 269 23.23 13.73 -26.46
C HIS A 269 23.46 12.38 -27.13
N GLN A 270 24.66 12.21 -27.71
CA GLN A 270 25.15 10.93 -28.25
C GLN A 270 26.31 10.35 -27.42
N THR A 271 26.82 11.08 -26.43
CA THR A 271 27.94 10.67 -25.59
C THR A 271 27.46 10.09 -24.27
N LEU A 272 28.14 9.06 -23.77
CA LEU A 272 27.88 8.52 -22.44
C LEU A 272 28.11 9.60 -21.37
N PRO A 273 27.22 9.73 -20.37
CA PRO A 273 27.40 10.67 -19.28
C PRO A 273 28.61 10.31 -18.42
N THR A 274 29.25 11.30 -17.84
CA THR A 274 30.26 11.06 -16.80
C THR A 274 29.52 10.79 -15.49
N VAL A 275 29.59 9.56 -15.01
CA VAL A 275 28.96 9.15 -13.76
C VAL A 275 29.84 9.64 -12.60
N SER A 276 29.25 10.34 -11.63
CA SER A 276 29.95 10.64 -10.37
C SER A 276 30.35 9.33 -9.68
N PRO A 277 31.50 9.28 -8.97
CA PRO A 277 31.91 8.05 -8.28
C PRO A 277 30.78 7.55 -7.38
N ILE A 278 30.50 6.24 -7.47
CA ILE A 278 29.52 5.58 -6.62
C ILE A 278 29.91 5.90 -5.16
N PRO A 279 28.98 6.36 -4.31
CA PRO A 279 29.29 6.55 -2.89
C PRO A 279 29.92 5.27 -2.33
N GLY A 280 30.98 5.43 -1.54
CA GLY A 280 31.72 4.28 -0.98
C GLY A 280 30.79 3.32 -0.22
N THR A 281 31.16 2.04 -0.18
CA THR A 281 30.40 1.02 0.54
C THR A 281 30.35 1.33 2.04
N GLY A 282 29.20 1.07 2.68
CA GLY A 282 28.97 1.31 4.11
C GLY A 282 27.92 2.39 4.38
N LEU A 283 26.67 2.14 3.98
CA LEU A 283 25.54 2.97 4.39
C LEU A 283 25.26 2.71 5.88
N PRO A 284 25.19 3.75 6.74
CA PRO A 284 24.63 3.64 8.08
C PRO A 284 23.28 2.90 8.07
N ILE A 285 22.99 2.14 9.13
CA ILE A 285 21.69 1.49 9.29
C ILE A 285 20.52 2.49 9.22
N ASP A 286 20.79 3.74 9.61
CA ASP A 286 19.86 4.87 9.47
C ASP A 286 19.52 5.22 8.02
N LEU A 287 20.43 4.99 7.06
CA LEU A 287 20.13 5.17 5.62
C LEU A 287 19.31 4.01 5.07
N LEU A 288 19.47 2.78 5.59
CA LEU A 288 18.58 1.67 5.28
C LEU A 288 17.17 1.93 5.82
N ALA A 289 17.04 2.47 7.05
CA ALA A 289 15.75 2.83 7.63
C ALA A 289 14.97 3.87 6.80
N ASN A 290 15.67 4.68 6.01
CA ASN A 290 15.07 5.66 5.10
C ASN A 290 14.61 5.07 3.76
N ARG A 291 14.95 3.82 3.43
CA ARG A 291 14.51 3.19 2.18
C ARG A 291 12.99 2.97 2.18
N PRO A 292 12.27 3.43 1.14
CA PRO A 292 10.81 3.31 1.12
C PRO A 292 10.28 1.87 1.05
N ASP A 293 11.00 0.92 0.48
CA ASP A 293 10.62 -0.50 0.46
C ASP A 293 10.62 -1.12 1.87
N ILE A 294 11.66 -0.84 2.67
CA ILE A 294 11.75 -1.27 4.08
C ILE A 294 10.63 -0.63 4.90
N ARG A 295 10.41 0.68 4.76
CA ARG A 295 9.32 1.39 5.44
C ARG A 295 7.95 0.82 5.06
N GLY A 296 7.73 0.56 3.78
CA GLY A 296 6.49 -0.04 3.29
C GLY A 296 6.24 -1.41 3.90
N SER A 297 7.27 -2.26 4.00
CA SER A 297 7.18 -3.56 4.67
C SER A 297 6.91 -3.41 6.18
N GLY A 298 7.58 -2.46 6.84
CA GLY A 298 7.34 -2.14 8.26
C GLY A 298 5.91 -1.70 8.56
N TYR A 299 5.33 -0.81 7.75
CA TYR A 299 3.94 -0.40 7.92
C TYR A 299 2.94 -1.56 7.71
N ARG A 300 3.23 -2.50 6.80
CA ARG A 300 2.39 -3.72 6.65
C ARG A 300 2.45 -4.62 7.88
N LEU A 301 3.61 -4.69 8.54
CA LEU A 301 3.76 -5.43 9.80
C LEU A 301 2.98 -4.76 10.93
N VAL A 302 3.04 -3.42 11.05
CA VAL A 302 2.20 -2.65 11.99
C VAL A 302 0.72 -2.94 11.72
N ALA A 303 0.29 -2.86 10.46
CA ALA A 303 -1.09 -3.14 10.08
C ALA A 303 -1.52 -4.59 10.41
N ALA A 304 -0.61 -5.56 10.34
CA ALA A 304 -0.89 -6.94 10.75
C ALA A 304 -0.99 -7.07 12.27
N GLY A 305 -0.16 -6.36 13.03
CA GLY A 305 -0.26 -6.26 14.49
C GLY A 305 -1.61 -5.72 14.96
N GLU A 306 -2.08 -4.63 14.35
CA GLU A 306 -3.39 -4.06 14.65
C GLU A 306 -4.56 -5.01 14.32
N ARG A 307 -4.45 -5.79 13.24
CA ARG A 307 -5.44 -6.83 12.93
C ARG A 307 -5.48 -7.95 13.98
N VAL A 308 -4.35 -8.29 14.60
CA VAL A 308 -4.31 -9.23 15.74
C VAL A 308 -5.05 -8.63 16.92
N GLN A 309 -4.83 -7.35 17.25
CA GLN A 309 -5.57 -6.67 18.33
C GLN A 309 -7.08 -6.68 18.06
N ALA A 310 -7.52 -6.34 16.84
CA ALA A 310 -8.92 -6.40 16.45
C ALA A 310 -9.52 -7.81 16.59
N ALA A 311 -8.78 -8.85 16.19
CA ALA A 311 -9.23 -10.24 16.31
C ALA A 311 -9.34 -10.69 17.78
N GLN A 312 -8.41 -10.26 18.63
CA GLN A 312 -8.45 -10.54 20.07
C GLN A 312 -9.63 -9.82 20.74
N ALA A 313 -9.84 -8.54 20.42
CA ALA A 313 -10.96 -7.74 20.94
C ALA A 313 -12.32 -8.29 20.48
N ASN A 314 -12.41 -8.91 19.29
CA ASN A 314 -13.63 -9.58 18.81
C ASN A 314 -14.06 -10.76 19.70
N ARG A 315 -13.18 -11.30 20.57
CA ARG A 315 -13.52 -12.35 21.54
C ARG A 315 -14.26 -11.83 22.77
N LEU A 316 -14.27 -10.51 22.99
CA LEU A 316 -14.89 -9.85 24.12
C LEU A 316 -16.33 -9.40 23.78
N PRO A 317 -17.18 -9.11 24.78
CA PRO A 317 -18.53 -8.63 24.54
C PRO A 317 -18.54 -7.32 23.74
N ALA A 318 -19.37 -7.23 22.70
CA ALA A 318 -19.58 -5.97 21.97
C ALA A 318 -20.79 -5.23 22.53
N LEU A 319 -20.63 -3.95 22.86
CA LEU A 319 -21.73 -3.08 23.30
C LEU A 319 -22.18 -2.19 22.15
N ARG A 320 -23.41 -2.42 21.67
CA ARG A 320 -24.01 -1.63 20.58
C ARG A 320 -25.17 -0.80 21.10
N LEU A 321 -25.16 0.47 20.77
CA LEU A 321 -26.23 1.42 21.02
C LEU A 321 -27.03 1.61 19.74
N THR A 322 -28.34 1.50 19.84
CA THR A 322 -29.28 1.75 18.75
C THR A 322 -30.33 2.73 19.23
N ALA A 323 -30.57 3.77 18.45
CA ALA A 323 -31.64 4.72 18.67
C ALA A 323 -32.47 4.80 17.40
N ASP A 324 -33.79 4.79 17.50
CA ASP A 324 -34.62 5.04 16.34
C ASP A 324 -35.84 5.88 16.67
N ALA A 325 -36.26 6.69 15.72
CA ALA A 325 -37.48 7.46 15.79
C ALA A 325 -38.17 7.40 14.44
N GLY A 326 -39.48 7.22 14.44
CA GLY A 326 -40.20 7.05 13.20
C GLY A 326 -41.68 7.18 13.34
N TYR A 327 -42.30 7.19 12.17
CA TYR A 327 -43.72 7.27 11.94
C TYR A 327 -44.19 5.96 11.32
N ALA A 328 -45.36 5.48 11.74
CA ALA A 328 -46.00 4.32 11.15
C ALA A 328 -47.52 4.51 11.15
N SER A 329 -48.16 4.21 10.03
CA SER A 329 -49.62 4.27 9.90
C SER A 329 -50.16 3.27 8.88
N GLU A 330 -51.41 2.87 9.04
CA GLU A 330 -52.16 2.08 8.04
C GLU A 330 -52.66 2.97 6.88
N ASP A 331 -52.77 4.28 7.12
CA ASP A 331 -53.16 5.27 6.12
C ASP A 331 -52.01 6.26 5.86
N LEU A 332 -51.72 6.53 4.57
CA LEU A 332 -50.66 7.48 4.20
C LEU A 332 -50.96 8.91 4.67
N SER A 333 -52.23 9.31 4.72
CA SER A 333 -52.67 10.65 5.12
C SER A 333 -52.38 10.97 6.59
N THR A 334 -52.28 9.95 7.45
CA THR A 334 -52.06 10.08 8.90
C THR A 334 -50.65 9.67 9.31
N LEU A 335 -49.75 9.41 8.36
CA LEU A 335 -48.39 8.97 8.63
C LEU A 335 -47.68 9.87 9.66
N PHE A 336 -47.77 11.19 9.52
CA PHE A 336 -47.07 12.14 10.39
C PHE A 336 -47.75 12.38 11.75
N ASP A 337 -48.91 11.77 12.01
CA ASP A 337 -49.66 11.99 13.25
C ASP A 337 -49.20 11.05 14.37
N ASN A 338 -48.65 9.88 14.03
CA ASN A 338 -48.23 8.85 14.98
C ASN A 338 -46.71 8.65 14.95
N TRP A 339 -46.02 9.26 15.92
CA TRP A 339 -44.57 9.13 16.09
C TRP A 339 -44.21 8.22 17.27
N LEU A 340 -43.13 7.47 17.12
CA LEU A 340 -42.54 6.62 18.16
C LEU A 340 -41.03 6.84 18.19
N ALA A 341 -40.44 6.85 19.38
CA ALA A 341 -38.99 6.88 19.57
C ALA A 341 -38.54 5.80 20.56
N ASN A 342 -37.44 5.12 20.22
CA ASN A 342 -36.83 4.04 20.98
C ASN A 342 -35.33 4.30 21.17
N LEU A 343 -34.82 3.98 22.35
CA LEU A 343 -33.38 3.93 22.65
C LEU A 343 -33.09 2.59 23.32
N ALA A 344 -32.18 1.81 22.73
CA ALA A 344 -31.81 0.50 23.22
C ALA A 344 -30.29 0.32 23.20
N GLY A 345 -29.76 -0.40 24.19
CA GLY A 345 -28.39 -0.88 24.22
C GLY A 345 -28.40 -2.41 24.25
N ASN A 346 -27.60 -3.04 23.40
CA ASN A 346 -27.43 -4.48 23.37
C ASN A 346 -25.98 -4.85 23.68
N LEU A 347 -25.79 -5.73 24.65
CA LEU A 347 -24.49 -6.31 24.98
C LEU A 347 -24.45 -7.74 24.45
N LEU A 348 -23.68 -7.97 23.39
CA LEU A 348 -23.55 -9.28 22.78
C LEU A 348 -22.26 -9.96 23.26
N LEU A 349 -22.40 -10.94 24.15
CA LEU A 349 -21.30 -11.82 24.54
C LEU A 349 -21.48 -13.22 23.92
N PRO A 350 -20.59 -13.62 23.02
CA PRO A 350 -20.66 -14.96 22.46
C PRO A 350 -20.09 -16.00 23.41
N LEU A 351 -20.90 -16.99 23.78
CA LEU A 351 -20.51 -18.04 24.73
C LEU A 351 -19.95 -19.30 24.03
N LEU A 352 -20.57 -19.70 22.92
CA LEU A 352 -20.20 -20.88 22.14
C LEU A 352 -20.19 -20.50 20.65
N ASP A 353 -19.05 -20.67 19.99
CA ASP A 353 -18.86 -20.31 18.58
C ASP A 353 -18.10 -21.38 17.78
N GLY A 354 -17.98 -22.59 18.33
CA GLY A 354 -17.23 -23.69 17.72
C GLY A 354 -15.73 -23.43 17.58
N GLY A 355 -15.16 -22.43 18.27
CA GLY A 355 -13.76 -22.05 18.14
C GLY A 355 -13.48 -21.05 17.00
N ASN A 356 -14.51 -20.53 16.33
CA ASN A 356 -14.36 -19.60 15.21
C ASN A 356 -13.45 -18.40 15.53
N ARG A 357 -13.71 -17.67 16.62
CA ARG A 357 -12.90 -16.49 16.96
C ARG A 357 -11.48 -16.84 17.40
N ARG A 358 -11.28 -18.01 18.00
CA ARG A 358 -9.94 -18.51 18.32
C ARG A 358 -9.15 -18.74 17.03
N ALA A 359 -9.78 -19.38 16.03
CA ALA A 359 -9.17 -19.60 14.73
C ALA A 359 -8.87 -18.27 14.00
N GLN A 360 -9.74 -17.26 14.11
CA GLN A 360 -9.48 -15.92 13.56
C GLN A 360 -8.27 -15.23 14.19
N VAL A 361 -8.09 -15.34 15.51
CA VAL A 361 -6.88 -14.84 16.18
C VAL A 361 -5.64 -15.56 15.68
N SER A 362 -5.66 -16.90 15.65
CA SER A 362 -4.52 -17.67 15.15
C SER A 362 -4.19 -17.38 13.68
N GLN A 363 -5.20 -17.13 12.84
CA GLN A 363 -4.99 -16.67 11.46
C GLN A 363 -4.31 -15.30 11.42
N ALA A 364 -4.76 -14.35 12.23
CA ALA A 364 -4.17 -13.01 12.29
C ALA A 364 -2.72 -13.05 12.82
N GLU A 365 -2.44 -13.88 13.82
CA GLU A 365 -1.09 -14.09 14.36
C GLU A 365 -0.16 -14.68 13.29
N ALA A 366 -0.61 -15.71 12.57
CA ALA A 366 0.17 -16.29 11.47
C ALA A 366 0.45 -15.27 10.34
N LEU A 367 -0.52 -14.41 10.00
CA LEU A 367 -0.31 -13.34 9.03
C LEU A 367 0.70 -12.30 9.53
N ARG A 368 0.67 -11.92 10.81
CA ARG A 368 1.67 -11.03 11.39
C ARG A 368 3.07 -11.65 11.31
N ASP A 369 3.19 -12.94 11.63
CA ASP A 369 4.46 -13.65 11.58
C ASP A 369 5.00 -13.77 10.14
N GLU A 370 4.12 -13.98 9.15
CA GLU A 370 4.46 -13.87 7.71
C GLU A 370 5.05 -12.48 7.40
N ARG A 371 4.38 -11.39 7.81
CA ARG A 371 4.86 -10.03 7.55
C ARG A 371 6.15 -9.67 8.27
N LEU A 372 6.41 -10.29 9.43
CA LEU A 372 7.68 -10.15 10.12
C LEU A 372 8.82 -10.78 9.30
N LEU A 373 8.58 -11.95 8.70
CA LEU A 373 9.56 -12.61 7.84
C LEU A 373 9.79 -11.82 6.54
N ASP A 374 8.74 -11.31 5.91
CA ASP A 374 8.85 -10.44 4.73
C ASP A 374 9.66 -9.17 5.03
N TYR A 375 9.43 -8.55 6.19
CA TYR A 375 10.20 -7.40 6.66
C TYR A 375 11.68 -7.75 6.83
N ARG A 376 11.99 -8.85 7.53
CA ARG A 376 13.37 -9.32 7.71
C ARG A 376 14.05 -9.61 6.38
N GLN A 377 13.37 -10.27 5.44
CA GLN A 377 13.89 -10.54 4.11
C GLN A 377 14.17 -9.23 3.35
N THR A 378 13.27 -8.25 3.42
CA THR A 378 13.46 -6.94 2.77
C THR A 378 14.68 -6.22 3.33
N VAL A 379 14.88 -6.25 4.64
CA VAL A 379 16.07 -5.69 5.30
C VAL A 379 17.34 -6.42 4.86
N TYR A 380 17.35 -7.75 4.84
CA TYR A 380 18.52 -8.52 4.43
C TYR A 380 18.88 -8.39 2.94
N GLN A 381 17.91 -8.14 2.06
CA GLN A 381 18.18 -7.85 0.65
C GLN A 381 18.71 -6.42 0.43
N ALA A 382 18.58 -5.56 1.43
CA ALA A 382 18.98 -4.16 1.34
C ALA A 382 20.41 -3.90 1.84
N VAL A 383 20.95 -4.80 2.66
CA VAL A 383 22.36 -4.86 3.10
C VAL A 383 23.17 -5.61 2.06
#